data_AF-A0A254R8D3-F1
#
_entry.id   AF-A0A254R8D3-F1
#
_cell.length_a   1.000
_cell.length_b   1.000
_cell.length_c   1.000
_cell.angle_alpha   90.00
_cell.angle_beta   90.00
_cell.angle_gamma   90.00
#
_symmetry.space_group_name_H-M   'P 1'
#
loop_
_entity.id
_entity.type
_entity.pdbx_description
1 polymer ?
#
loop_
_entity_poly.entity_id
_entity_poly.type
_entity_poly.pdbx_seq_one_letter_code
_entity_poly.pdbx_strand_id
1 'polypeptide(L)'
;MSVALVILPPVLAGLALPFVLRRFAPGSSRAELAVGAPVLMLALDYVWLVIAWLAIFVLVPVLPVEPLTIAPLSTLLTAALAGMVVAPLCALGSALWLSRAGGGAR
;
A
#
# COMPACT_ATOMS: atom_id res chain seq x y z
N MET A 1 -4.08 -18.76 7.58
CA MET A 1 -4.28 -17.31 7.39
C MET A 1 -5.12 -17.09 6.15
N SER A 2 -6.30 -16.48 6.27
CA SER A 2 -7.14 -16.22 5.08
C SER A 2 -6.51 -15.11 4.23
N VAL A 3 -6.40 -15.33 2.91
CA VAL A 3 -5.88 -14.35 1.94
C VAL A 3 -6.56 -12.98 2.08
N ALA A 4 -7.84 -12.96 2.48
CA ALA A 4 -8.57 -11.73 2.78
C ALA A 4 -7.90 -10.86 3.86
N LEU A 5 -7.37 -11.45 4.93
CA LEU A 5 -6.69 -10.70 6.01
C LEU A 5 -5.37 -10.09 5.55
N VAL A 6 -4.75 -10.67 4.53
CA VAL A 6 -3.48 -10.21 3.96
C VAL A 6 -3.69 -9.02 3.02
N ILE A 7 -4.79 -9.02 2.26
CA ILE A 7 -5.07 -8.02 1.22
C ILE A 7 -5.91 -6.85 1.76
N LEU A 8 -6.67 -7.03 2.84
CA LEU A 8 -7.53 -5.99 3.39
C LEU A 8 -6.78 -4.71 3.79
N PRO A 9 -5.63 -4.77 4.50
CA PRO A 9 -4.88 -3.56 4.86
C PRO A 9 -4.41 -2.71 3.65
N PRO A 10 -3.75 -3.26 2.61
CA PRO A 10 -3.33 -2.46 1.46
C PRO A 10 -4.52 -1.90 0.66
N VAL A 11 -5.64 -2.62 0.59
CA VAL A 11 -6.87 -2.10 -0.04
C VAL A 11 -7.37 -0.86 0.70
N LEU A 12 -7.51 -0.93 2.03
CA LEU A 12 -8.00 0.19 2.83
C LEU A 12 -7.06 1.41 2.73
N ALA A 13 -5.75 1.17 2.78
CA ALA A 13 -4.75 2.23 2.66
C ALA A 13 -4.79 2.89 1.26
N GLY A 14 -4.87 2.08 0.19
CA GLY A 14 -5.01 2.58 -1.17
C GLY A 14 -6.29 3.41 -1.37
N LEU A 15 -7.43 2.96 -0.84
CA LEU A 15 -8.70 3.69 -0.93
C LEU A 15 -8.69 5.00 -0.14
N ALA A 16 -8.03 5.05 1.02
CA ALA A 16 -8.00 6.23 1.87
C ALA A 16 -7.04 7.33 1.36
N LEU A 17 -5.97 6.93 0.67
CA LEU A 17 -4.87 7.82 0.30
C LEU A 17 -5.29 9.07 -0.50
N PRO A 18 -6.11 8.99 -1.57
CA PRO A 18 -6.52 10.20 -2.29
C PRO A 18 -7.45 11.13 -1.50
N PHE A 19 -8.18 10.64 -0.50
CA PHE A 19 -8.93 11.49 0.43
C PHE A 19 -7.99 12.25 1.36
N VAL A 20 -6.95 11.57 1.86
CA VAL A 20 -5.89 12.16 2.66
C VAL A 20 -5.17 13.25 1.86
N LEU A 21 -4.77 12.96 0.63
CA LEU A 21 -4.11 13.93 -0.25
C LEU A 21 -4.99 15.14 -0.56
N ARG A 22 -6.29 14.96 -0.80
CA ARG A 22 -7.22 16.10 -0.96
C ARG A 22 -7.30 16.98 0.28
N ARG A 23 -7.22 16.39 1.48
CA ARG A 23 -7.26 17.13 2.74
C ARG A 23 -5.99 17.94 2.98
N PHE A 24 -4.83 17.39 2.64
CA PHE A 24 -3.54 18.04 2.86
C PHE A 24 -3.10 18.97 1.73
N ALA A 25 -3.58 18.74 0.50
CA ALA A 25 -3.28 19.55 -0.68
C ALA A 25 -4.57 19.89 -1.44
N PRO A 26 -5.46 20.73 -0.88
CA PRO A 26 -6.77 21.03 -1.49
C PRO A 26 -6.66 21.75 -2.85
N GLY A 27 -5.52 22.38 -3.14
CA GLY A 27 -5.24 23.03 -4.43
C GLY A 27 -4.68 22.11 -5.52
N SER A 28 -4.40 20.84 -5.21
CA SER A 28 -3.84 19.89 -6.18
C SER A 28 -4.81 19.59 -7.31
N SER A 29 -4.29 19.51 -8.53
CA SER A 29 -5.11 19.21 -9.70
C SER A 29 -5.63 17.77 -9.65
N ARG A 30 -6.76 17.49 -10.31
CA ARG A 30 -7.32 16.12 -10.38
C ARG A 30 -6.31 15.14 -10.99
N ALA A 31 -5.49 15.61 -11.94
CA ALA A 31 -4.43 14.84 -12.55
C ALA A 31 -3.29 14.54 -11.56
N GLU A 32 -2.87 15.52 -10.76
CA GLU A 32 -1.88 15.32 -9.69
C GLU A 32 -2.35 14.31 -8.64
N LEU A 33 -3.64 14.32 -8.27
CA LEU A 33 -4.18 13.32 -7.35
C LEU A 33 -4.27 11.92 -7.98
N ALA A 34 -4.67 11.84 -9.26
CA ALA A 34 -4.80 10.57 -9.97
C ALA A 34 -3.46 9.86 -10.19
N VAL A 35 -2.39 10.62 -10.42
CA VAL A 35 -1.03 10.09 -10.62
C VAL A 35 -0.25 10.03 -9.31
N GLY A 36 -0.37 11.05 -8.46
CA GLY A 36 0.37 11.17 -7.22
C GLY A 36 -0.06 10.16 -6.15
N ALA A 37 -1.35 9.83 -6.05
CA ALA A 37 -1.83 8.83 -5.09
C ALA A 37 -1.22 7.43 -5.32
N PRO A 38 -1.30 6.81 -6.52
CA PRO A 38 -0.69 5.50 -6.74
C PRO A 38 0.84 5.52 -6.63
N VAL A 39 1.51 6.59 -7.07
CA VAL A 39 2.98 6.71 -6.95
C VAL A 39 3.41 6.81 -5.49
N LEU A 40 2.72 7.62 -4.68
CA LEU A 40 3.00 7.73 -3.25
C LEU A 40 2.72 6.43 -2.52
N MET A 41 1.66 5.70 -2.90
CA MET A 41 1.35 4.39 -2.34
C MET A 41 2.45 3.38 -2.65
N LEU A 42 2.91 3.32 -3.89
CA LEU A 42 4.02 2.45 -4.30
C LEU A 42 5.31 2.78 -3.53
N ALA A 43 5.59 4.07 -3.31
CA ALA A 43 6.75 4.50 -2.53
C ALA A 43 6.64 4.08 -1.05
N LEU A 44 5.45 4.21 -0.45
CA LEU A 44 5.18 3.76 0.93
C LEU A 44 5.34 2.23 1.06
N ASP A 45 4.78 1.47 0.11
CA ASP A 45 4.91 0.01 0.09
C ASP A 45 6.38 -0.41 -0.08
N TYR A 46 7.15 0.31 -0.90
CA TYR A 46 8.59 0.07 -1.06
C TYR A 46 9.37 0.33 0.24
N VAL A 47 9.12 1.45 0.91
CA VAL A 47 9.73 1.76 2.21
C VAL A 47 9.39 0.66 3.22
N TRP A 48 8.13 0.21 3.25
CA TRP A 48 7.71 -0.86 4.15
C TRP A 48 8.41 -2.19 3.86
N LEU A 49 8.58 -2.54 2.58
CA LEU A 49 9.34 -3.72 2.17
C LEU A 49 10.80 -3.64 2.62
N VAL A 50 11.45 -2.47 2.49
CA VAL A 50 12.82 -2.26 2.95
C VAL A 50 12.92 -2.39 4.47
N ILE A 51 11.97 -1.82 5.23
CA ILE A 51 11.92 -1.96 6.70
C ILE A 51 11.73 -3.42 7.10
N ALA A 52 10.81 -4.14 6.45
CA ALA A 52 10.58 -5.56 6.71
C ALA A 52 11.84 -6.39 6.39
N TRP A 53 12.51 -6.10 5.29
CA TRP A 53 13.77 -6.75 4.91
C TRP A 53 14.88 -6.48 5.93
N LEU A 54 15.07 -5.23 6.37
CA LEU A 54 16.03 -4.87 7.42
C LEU A 54 15.71 -5.56 8.74
N ALA A 55 14.43 -5.59 9.14
CA ALA A 55 14.00 -6.27 10.36
C ALA A 55 14.31 -7.76 10.30
N ILE A 56 14.06 -8.43 9.18
CA ILE A 56 14.45 -9.84 8.97
C ILE A 56 15.97 -9.97 9.11
N PHE A 57 16.75 -9.16 8.40
CA PHE A 57 18.21 -9.26 8.42
C PHE A 57 18.83 -9.01 9.80
N VAL A 58 18.23 -8.13 10.60
CA VAL A 58 18.69 -7.78 11.95
C VAL A 58 18.19 -8.76 13.01
N LEU A 59 16.98 -9.30 12.88
CA LEU A 59 16.36 -10.16 13.91
C LEU A 59 16.66 -11.64 13.71
N VAL A 60 16.76 -12.12 12.46
CA VAL A 60 17.09 -13.54 12.16
C VAL A 60 18.41 -14.02 12.80
N PRO A 61 19.49 -13.22 12.87
CA PRO A 61 20.74 -13.63 13.52
C PRO A 61 20.65 -13.73 15.05
N VAL A 62 19.64 -13.11 15.67
CA VAL A 62 19.56 -12.90 17.13
C VAL A 62 18.43 -13.74 17.75
N LEU A 63 17.48 -14.19 16.94
CA LEU A 63 16.45 -15.14 17.36
C LEU A 63 17.07 -16.53 17.51
N PRO A 64 16.78 -17.27 18.59
CA PRO A 64 17.16 -18.67 18.68
C PRO A 64 16.53 -19.39 17.48
N VAL A 65 17.39 -20.02 16.68
CA VAL A 65 17.05 -20.66 15.40
C VAL A 65 16.22 -21.93 15.65
N GLU A 66 15.03 -21.80 16.24
CA GLU A 66 13.94 -22.60 15.73
C GLU A 66 13.76 -22.16 14.28
N PRO A 67 13.68 -23.09 13.33
CA PRO A 67 13.65 -22.74 11.93
C PRO A 67 12.55 -21.70 11.77
N LEU A 68 12.92 -20.46 11.42
CA LEU A 68 12.01 -19.54 10.77
C LEU A 68 11.52 -20.35 9.59
N THR A 69 10.37 -20.99 9.77
CA THR A 69 9.85 -21.93 8.81
C THR A 69 9.74 -21.12 7.52
N ILE A 70 10.16 -21.69 6.40
CA ILE A 70 10.17 -20.96 5.13
C ILE A 70 8.75 -20.44 4.80
N ALA A 71 7.71 -21.02 5.42
CA ALA A 71 6.30 -20.66 5.34
C ALA A 71 5.94 -19.23 5.84
N PRO A 72 6.26 -18.78 7.07
CA PRO A 72 5.98 -17.40 7.51
C PRO A 72 6.72 -16.35 6.69
N LEU A 73 7.95 -16.62 6.24
CA LEU A 73 8.72 -15.66 5.44
C LEU A 73 8.14 -15.52 4.03
N SER A 74 7.79 -16.64 3.38
CA SER A 74 7.12 -16.62 2.06
C SER A 74 5.73 -16.00 2.13
N THR A 75 5.01 -16.18 3.24
CA THR A 75 3.69 -15.56 3.47
C THR A 75 3.82 -14.04 3.63
N LEU A 76 4.81 -13.56 4.38
CA LEU A 76 5.11 -12.13 4.53
C LEU A 76 5.53 -11.49 3.20
N LEU A 77 6.39 -12.17 2.42
CA LEU A 77 6.79 -11.72 1.09
C LEU A 77 5.60 -11.67 0.13
N THR A 78 4.76 -12.71 0.12
CA THR A 78 3.55 -12.75 -0.72
C THR A 78 2.57 -11.64 -0.32
N ALA A 79 2.43 -11.38 0.98
CA ALA A 79 1.61 -10.28 1.51
C ALA A 79 2.12 -8.91 1.06
N ALA A 80 3.43 -8.67 1.16
CA ALA A 80 4.06 -7.43 0.75
C ALA A 80 3.96 -7.20 -0.77
N LEU A 81 4.22 -8.24 -1.56
CA LEU A 81 4.10 -8.19 -3.02
C LEU A 81 2.64 -7.97 -3.47
N ALA A 82 1.68 -8.63 -2.82
CA ALA A 82 0.26 -8.39 -3.08
C ALA A 82 -0.14 -6.95 -2.73
N GLY A 83 0.37 -6.41 -1.61
CA GLY A 83 0.16 -5.03 -1.20
C GLY A 83 0.66 -4.03 -2.24
N MET A 84 1.90 -4.22 -2.74
CA MET A 84 2.54 -3.38 -3.76
C MET A 84 1.77 -3.28 -5.07
N VAL A 85 0.90 -4.25 -5.37
CA VAL A 85 0.05 -4.23 -6.57
C VAL A 85 -1.33 -3.68 -6.25
N VAL A 86 -1.95 -4.20 -5.17
CA VAL A 86 -3.35 -3.91 -4.85
C VAL A 86 -3.52 -2.47 -4.34
N ALA A 87 -2.62 -1.99 -3.48
CA ALA A 87 -2.73 -0.66 -2.91
C ALA A 87 -2.67 0.48 -3.95
N PRO A 88 -1.71 0.52 -4.89
CA PRO A 88 -1.70 1.55 -5.93
C PRO A 88 -2.88 1.43 -6.90
N LEU A 89 -3.36 0.22 -7.20
CA LEU A 89 -4.57 0.05 -8.03
C LEU A 89 -5.81 0.62 -7.31
N CYS A 90 -5.95 0.38 -6.01
CA CYS A 90 -7.02 0.95 -5.20
C CYS A 90 -6.90 2.48 -5.10
N ALA A 91 -5.67 3.02 -4.95
CA ALA A 91 -5.40 4.45 -4.95
C ALA A 91 -5.74 5.12 -6.29
N LEU A 92 -5.37 4.49 -7.41
CA LEU A 92 -5.72 4.97 -8.73
C LEU A 92 -7.24 4.94 -8.94
N GLY A 93 -7.89 3.82 -8.64
CA GLY A 93 -9.34 3.65 -8.80
C GLY A 93 -10.15 4.67 -7.98
N SER A 94 -9.77 4.89 -6.73
CA SER A 94 -10.42 5.89 -5.86
C SER A 94 -10.13 7.33 -6.29
N ALA A 95 -8.92 7.64 -6.75
CA ALA A 95 -8.59 8.96 -7.28
C ALA A 95 -9.34 9.28 -8.58
N LEU A 96 -9.50 8.30 -9.48
CA LEU A 96 -10.32 8.42 -10.68
C LEU A 96 -11.81 8.60 -10.35
N TRP A 97 -12.32 7.85 -9.36
CA TRP A 97 -13.69 8.00 -8.89
C TRP A 97 -13.96 9.40 -8.30
N LEU A 98 -13.05 9.91 -7.45
CA LEU A 98 -13.09 11.27 -6.91
C LEU A 98 -13.01 12.35 -8.00
N SER A 99 -12.30 12.06 -9.09
CA SER A 99 -12.17 12.96 -10.24
C SER A 99 -13.45 13.02 -11.07
N ARG A 100 -14.22 11.93 -11.14
CA ARG A 100 -15.55 11.89 -11.79
C ARG A 100 -16.66 12.48 -10.92
N ALA A 101 -16.67 12.17 -9.62
CA ALA A 101 -17.69 12.66 -8.69
C ALA A 101 -17.74 14.20 -8.60
N GLY A 102 -16.61 14.89 -8.78
CA GLY A 102 -16.57 16.36 -8.83
C GLY A 102 -16.96 16.99 -10.19
N GLY A 103 -17.30 16.19 -11.21
CA GLY A 103 -17.64 16.67 -12.56
C GLY A 103 -19.14 16.78 -12.84
N GLY A 104 -20.00 16.28 -11.96
CA GLY A 104 -21.46 16.24 -12.16
C GLY A 104 -22.24 17.46 -11.63
N ALA A 105 -21.56 18.55 -11.29
CA ALA A 105 -22.17 19.79 -10.80
C ALA A 105 -21.91 20.96 -11.77
N ARG A 106 -22.23 20.76 -13.04
CA ARG A 106 -22.38 21.84 -14.02
C ARG A 106 -23.67 21.64 -14.78
#